data_AF-A0A9P7T6V8-F1
#
_entry.id   AF-A0A9P7T6V8-F1
#
_cell.length_a   1.000
_cell.length_b   1.000
_cell.length_c   1.000
_cell.angle_alpha   90.00
_cell.angle_beta   90.00
_cell.angle_gamma   90.00
#
_symmetry.space_group_name_H-M   'P 1'
#
loop_
_entity.id
_entity.type
_entity.pdbx_description
1 polymer ?
#
loop_
_entity_poly.entity_id
_entity_poly.type
_entity_poly.pdbx_seq_one_letter_code
_entity_poly.pdbx_strand_id
1 'polypeptide(L)'
;MLAFLPDTRPLYFHYRGEWGLLSFMIVCSMTVGASNTTGWSRFVGTFLGAAFSVVNWNVSQGNAVALIALGWCVSFLNFYLIVARGQAPLGRITLLAYNVSTLYAYSLTQKLEGDDDDDDEGGVHPLILEIVKHRAMSVTTGILWGLIVCRLICPVSARQKFKESISILFLQMGLIWRRGPLAILLGSDCSQSYIRSGERAALQRYADRLEDLRNAAASEFELRGPFPFESSGRIMQSANKILDGFFAMSLVTQPRERLTSGEKALLEYTATERAELCDRICHIFQLLASSIMLEYSLTDAIPSMLSLRDRLLSKVFHFRAERVKVSCPDGHAVESALAVARGEQDDYGSVKYMQVIEEDYALLYAYVLVTGQVVDELGIAAAEIEGLFGGLDGESPLLE
;
A
#
# COMPACT_ATOMS: atom_id res chain seq x y z
N MET A 1 -32.15 -14.81 14.21
CA MET A 1 -33.09 -15.32 15.24
C MET A 1 -34.52 -14.86 15.01
N LEU A 2 -34.78 -13.59 14.65
CA LEU A 2 -36.16 -13.07 14.43
C LEU A 2 -37.01 -13.87 13.43
N ALA A 3 -36.42 -14.38 12.34
CA ALA A 3 -37.12 -15.23 11.37
C ALA A 3 -37.63 -16.57 11.96
N PHE A 4 -36.97 -17.08 13.00
CA PHE A 4 -37.22 -18.42 13.54
C PHE A 4 -38.18 -18.40 14.74
N LEU A 5 -38.32 -17.27 15.44
CA LEU A 5 -39.28 -17.11 16.53
C LEU A 5 -40.69 -16.87 15.96
N PRO A 6 -41.71 -17.67 16.34
CA PRO A 6 -43.08 -17.54 15.84
C PRO A 6 -43.63 -16.11 15.93
N ASP A 7 -43.38 -15.43 17.06
CA ASP A 7 -43.94 -14.10 17.35
C ASP A 7 -43.32 -12.98 16.49
N THR A 8 -42.06 -13.15 16.07
CA THR A 8 -41.33 -12.11 15.30
C THR A 8 -41.16 -12.45 13.82
N ARG A 9 -41.51 -13.67 13.43
CA ARG A 9 -41.53 -14.15 12.05
C ARG A 9 -42.40 -13.30 11.11
N PRO A 10 -43.66 -12.93 11.43
CA PRO A 10 -44.47 -12.15 10.51
C PRO A 10 -43.85 -10.77 10.23
N LEU A 11 -43.31 -10.13 11.26
CA LEU A 11 -42.59 -8.86 11.13
C LEU A 11 -41.35 -8.99 10.22
N TYR A 12 -40.60 -10.10 10.35
CA TYR A 12 -39.42 -10.35 9.53
C TYR A 12 -39.77 -10.53 8.05
N PHE A 13 -40.84 -11.24 7.72
CA PHE A 13 -41.25 -11.44 6.32
C PHE A 13 -41.85 -10.17 5.73
N HIS A 14 -42.71 -9.47 6.46
CA HIS A 14 -43.33 -8.21 6.03
C HIS A 14 -42.29 -7.14 5.67
N TYR A 15 -41.25 -6.94 6.48
CA TYR A 15 -40.18 -5.99 6.15
C TYR A 15 -39.04 -6.59 5.32
N ARG A 16 -39.19 -7.81 4.78
CA ARG A 16 -38.14 -8.54 4.04
C ARG A 16 -36.79 -8.45 4.74
N GLY A 17 -36.73 -8.91 5.99
CA GLY A 17 -35.57 -8.76 6.89
C GLY A 17 -34.27 -9.38 6.34
N GLU A 18 -34.34 -10.24 5.33
CA GLU A 18 -33.20 -10.78 4.60
C GLU A 18 -32.33 -9.70 3.95
N TRP A 19 -32.93 -8.63 3.40
CA TRP A 19 -32.20 -7.54 2.75
C TRP A 19 -31.43 -6.71 3.78
N GLY A 20 -32.03 -6.48 4.94
CA GLY A 20 -31.40 -5.84 6.08
C GLY A 20 -30.26 -6.69 6.65
N LEU A 21 -30.46 -7.99 6.80
CA LEU A 21 -29.42 -8.91 7.27
C LEU A 21 -28.21 -8.94 6.32
N LEU A 22 -28.44 -9.04 5.01
CA LEU A 22 -27.38 -9.01 4.01
C LEU A 22 -26.65 -7.65 4.02
N SER A 23 -27.39 -6.55 4.18
CA SER A 23 -26.81 -5.22 4.28
C SER A 23 -25.95 -5.07 5.54
N PHE A 24 -26.43 -5.56 6.68
CA PHE A 24 -25.69 -5.63 7.93
C PHE A 24 -24.36 -6.37 7.75
N MET A 25 -24.41 -7.60 7.22
CA MET A 25 -23.22 -8.44 7.06
C MET A 25 -22.13 -7.77 6.21
N ILE A 26 -22.53 -7.04 5.16
CA ILE A 26 -21.55 -6.43 4.28
C ILE A 26 -21.09 -5.04 4.77
N VAL A 27 -21.91 -4.34 5.58
CA VAL A 27 -21.48 -3.10 6.24
C VAL A 27 -20.51 -3.39 7.39
N CYS A 28 -20.68 -4.53 8.07
CA CYS A 28 -19.75 -5.02 9.08
C CYS A 28 -18.39 -5.40 8.44
N SER A 29 -17.49 -4.43 8.37
CA SER A 29 -16.14 -4.57 7.82
C SER A 29 -15.07 -4.59 8.91
N MET A 30 -13.83 -4.91 8.55
CA MET A 30 -12.71 -5.02 9.50
C MET A 30 -12.32 -3.71 10.21
N THR A 31 -12.79 -2.56 9.72
CA THR A 31 -12.49 -1.22 10.27
C THR A 31 -13.72 -0.33 10.18
N VAL A 32 -13.83 0.63 11.10
CA VAL A 32 -14.93 1.60 11.15
C VAL A 32 -15.01 2.44 9.87
N GLY A 33 -13.87 2.83 9.30
CA GLY A 33 -13.80 3.62 8.07
C GLY A 33 -14.36 2.88 6.85
N ALA A 34 -13.87 1.66 6.62
CA ALA A 34 -14.41 0.81 5.57
C ALA A 34 -15.93 0.58 5.73
N SER A 35 -16.40 0.43 6.98
CA SER A 35 -17.83 0.32 7.30
C SER A 35 -18.60 1.60 6.96
N ASN A 36 -18.08 2.79 7.30
CA ASN A 36 -18.71 4.07 6.96
C ASN A 36 -18.82 4.27 5.44
N THR A 37 -17.73 4.04 4.69
CA THR A 37 -17.72 4.20 3.23
C THR A 37 -18.67 3.22 2.54
N THR A 38 -18.65 1.96 2.98
CA THR A 38 -19.53 0.91 2.44
C THR A 38 -20.99 1.18 2.80
N GLY A 39 -21.27 1.58 4.04
CA GLY A 39 -22.59 1.97 4.54
C GLY A 39 -23.15 3.16 3.78
N TRP A 40 -22.34 4.20 3.54
CA TRP A 40 -22.74 5.37 2.75
C TRP A 40 -23.07 5.00 1.30
N SER A 41 -22.19 4.24 0.64
CA SER A 41 -22.42 3.77 -0.73
C SER A 41 -23.68 2.90 -0.85
N ARG A 42 -23.95 2.09 0.18
CA ARG A 42 -25.17 1.27 0.27
C ARG A 42 -26.43 2.09 0.44
N PHE A 43 -26.39 3.07 1.34
CA PHE A 43 -27.51 3.95 1.59
C PHE A 43 -27.89 4.68 0.29
N VAL A 44 -26.95 5.47 -0.26
CA VAL A 44 -27.19 6.26 -1.46
C VAL A 44 -27.56 5.39 -2.66
N GLY A 45 -26.82 4.29 -2.89
CA GLY A 45 -27.09 3.41 -4.03
C GLY A 45 -28.46 2.73 -3.94
N THR A 46 -28.94 2.43 -2.73
CA THR A 46 -30.28 1.87 -2.54
C THR A 46 -31.37 2.87 -2.91
N PHE A 47 -31.24 4.14 -2.50
CA PHE A 47 -32.19 5.20 -2.87
C PHE A 47 -32.15 5.54 -4.36
N LEU A 48 -30.97 5.53 -5.00
CA LEU A 48 -30.86 5.74 -6.45
C LEU A 48 -31.48 4.59 -7.24
N GLY A 49 -31.17 3.34 -6.87
CA GLY A 49 -31.73 2.17 -7.53
C GLY A 49 -33.24 2.07 -7.33
N ALA A 50 -33.72 2.43 -6.13
CA ALA A 50 -35.14 2.61 -5.81
C ALA A 50 -35.82 3.61 -6.76
N ALA A 51 -35.26 4.81 -6.89
CA ALA A 51 -35.80 5.85 -7.77
C ALA A 51 -35.82 5.40 -9.25
N PHE A 52 -34.74 4.80 -9.75
CA PHE A 52 -34.71 4.27 -11.11
C PHE A 52 -35.76 3.16 -11.32
N SER A 53 -35.98 2.31 -10.31
CA SER A 53 -37.00 1.25 -10.38
C SER A 53 -38.40 1.84 -10.52
N VAL A 54 -38.74 2.82 -9.68
CA VAL A 54 -40.06 3.49 -9.71
C VAL A 54 -40.29 4.19 -11.05
N VAL A 55 -39.30 4.97 -11.52
CA VAL A 55 -39.40 5.69 -12.80
C VAL A 55 -39.56 4.72 -13.96
N ASN A 56 -38.69 3.72 -14.07
CA ASN A 56 -38.72 2.79 -15.20
C ASN A 56 -39.99 1.93 -15.17
N TRP A 57 -40.45 1.51 -13.99
CA TRP A 57 -41.68 0.74 -13.86
C TRP A 57 -42.91 1.54 -14.31
N ASN A 58 -43.02 2.80 -13.88
CA ASN A 58 -44.11 3.68 -14.31
C ASN A 58 -44.10 3.99 -15.81
N VAL A 59 -42.92 4.13 -16.42
CA VAL A 59 -42.78 4.38 -17.87
C VAL A 59 -43.10 3.13 -18.70
N SER A 60 -42.62 1.96 -18.26
CA SER A 60 -42.79 0.70 -18.99
C SER A 60 -44.12 0.01 -18.75
N GLN A 61 -44.83 0.34 -17.66
CA GLN A 61 -46.05 -0.34 -17.22
C GLN A 61 -45.87 -1.87 -17.14
N GLY A 62 -44.66 -2.33 -16.79
CA GLY A 62 -44.32 -3.76 -16.71
C GLY A 62 -43.99 -4.43 -18.06
N ASN A 63 -43.92 -3.69 -19.18
CA ASN A 63 -43.54 -4.25 -20.47
C ASN A 63 -42.05 -4.63 -20.51
N ALA A 64 -41.77 -5.92 -20.72
CA ALA A 64 -40.42 -6.48 -20.77
C ALA A 64 -39.50 -5.81 -21.80
N VAL A 65 -39.99 -5.49 -23.01
CA VAL A 65 -39.16 -4.90 -24.08
C VAL A 65 -38.72 -3.49 -23.70
N ALA A 66 -39.63 -2.71 -23.10
CA ALA A 66 -39.32 -1.36 -22.62
C ALA A 66 -38.34 -1.41 -21.43
N LEU A 67 -38.53 -2.37 -20.50
CA LEU A 67 -37.63 -2.58 -19.36
C LEU A 67 -36.20 -2.94 -19.78
N ILE A 68 -36.01 -3.71 -20.87
CA ILE A 68 -34.67 -4.02 -21.41
C ILE A 68 -33.96 -2.73 -21.86
N ALA A 69 -34.63 -1.87 -22.64
CA ALA A 69 -34.04 -0.63 -23.14
C ALA A 69 -33.74 0.36 -21.99
N LEU A 70 -34.67 0.51 -21.04
CA LEU A 70 -34.48 1.38 -19.87
C LEU A 70 -33.40 0.83 -18.92
N GLY A 71 -33.34 -0.49 -18.73
CA GLY A 71 -32.31 -1.16 -17.95
C GLY A 71 -30.92 -1.00 -18.56
N TRP A 72 -30.81 -1.02 -19.90
CA TRP A 72 -29.56 -0.69 -20.59
C TRP A 72 -29.11 0.74 -20.29
N CYS A 73 -30.03 1.72 -20.31
CA CYS A 73 -29.71 3.12 -19.98
C CYS A 73 -29.22 3.28 -18.53
N VAL A 74 -29.93 2.68 -17.57
CA VAL A 74 -29.51 2.66 -16.15
C VAL A 74 -28.14 1.97 -16.00
N SER A 75 -27.89 0.91 -16.75
CA SER A 75 -26.60 0.22 -16.75
C SER A 75 -25.46 1.10 -17.26
N PHE A 76 -25.69 1.86 -18.33
CA PHE A 76 -24.72 2.79 -18.88
C PHE A 76 -24.35 3.89 -17.87
N LEU A 77 -25.33 4.50 -17.21
CA LEU A 77 -25.10 5.52 -16.18
C LEU A 77 -24.29 4.99 -15.00
N ASN A 78 -24.60 3.78 -14.53
CA ASN A 78 -23.87 3.16 -13.43
C ASN A 78 -22.45 2.72 -13.84
N PHE A 79 -22.24 2.32 -15.09
CA PHE A 79 -20.89 2.03 -15.59
C PHE A 79 -20.03 3.29 -15.63
N TYR A 80 -20.60 4.44 -16.00
CA TYR A 80 -19.93 5.73 -15.89
C TYR A 80 -19.54 6.06 -14.43
N LEU A 81 -20.41 5.79 -13.45
CA LEU A 81 -20.07 5.97 -12.03
C LEU A 81 -18.92 5.05 -11.57
N ILE A 82 -18.90 3.80 -12.05
CA ILE A 82 -17.87 2.81 -11.70
C ILE A 82 -16.51 3.19 -12.29
N VAL A 83 -16.45 3.49 -13.58
CA VAL A 83 -15.18 3.69 -14.31
C VAL A 83 -14.73 5.14 -14.28
N ALA A 84 -15.59 6.09 -14.66
CA ALA A 84 -15.17 7.49 -14.84
C ALA A 84 -15.11 8.27 -13.52
N ARG A 85 -15.99 7.98 -12.56
CA ARG A 85 -15.98 8.63 -11.24
C ARG A 85 -15.26 7.84 -10.15
N GLY A 86 -14.77 6.63 -10.45
CA GLY A 86 -14.08 5.78 -9.48
C GLY A 86 -14.96 5.32 -8.29
N GLN A 87 -16.28 5.53 -8.35
CA GLN A 87 -17.21 5.17 -7.28
C GLN A 87 -17.80 3.77 -7.53
N ALA A 88 -16.91 2.78 -7.68
CA ALA A 88 -17.30 1.41 -7.99
C ALA A 88 -18.32 0.80 -7.00
N PRO A 89 -18.19 0.98 -5.67
CA PRO A 89 -19.19 0.46 -4.73
C PRO A 89 -20.58 1.06 -4.93
N LEU A 90 -20.68 2.38 -5.14
CA LEU A 90 -21.96 3.07 -5.32
C LEU A 90 -22.68 2.59 -6.59
N GLY A 91 -21.96 2.52 -7.73
CA GLY A 91 -22.56 2.06 -8.99
C GLY A 91 -23.02 0.60 -8.93
N ARG A 92 -22.23 -0.29 -8.30
CA ARG A 92 -22.60 -1.71 -8.13
C ARG A 92 -23.84 -1.88 -7.25
N ILE A 93 -23.93 -1.17 -6.13
CA ILE A 93 -25.09 -1.28 -5.23
C ILE A 93 -26.34 -0.65 -5.86
N THR A 94 -26.19 0.43 -6.62
CA THR A 94 -27.31 1.03 -7.38
C THR A 94 -27.87 0.05 -8.41
N LEU A 95 -27.01 -0.64 -9.15
CA LEU A 95 -27.42 -1.69 -10.10
C LEU A 95 -28.09 -2.87 -9.41
N LEU A 96 -27.51 -3.36 -8.32
CA LEU A 96 -28.10 -4.44 -7.53
C LEU A 96 -29.49 -4.04 -7.02
N ALA A 97 -29.62 -2.79 -6.54
CA ALA A 97 -30.88 -2.25 -6.06
C ALA A 97 -31.96 -2.18 -7.14
N TYR A 98 -31.59 -1.63 -8.29
CA TYR A 98 -32.47 -1.56 -9.45
C TYR A 98 -32.89 -2.95 -9.93
N ASN A 99 -31.94 -3.85 -10.12
CA ASN A 99 -32.20 -5.19 -10.67
C ASN A 99 -33.08 -6.02 -9.73
N VAL A 100 -32.76 -6.07 -8.43
CA VAL A 100 -33.54 -6.86 -7.48
C VAL A 100 -34.97 -6.34 -7.38
N SER A 101 -35.16 -5.02 -7.26
CA SER A 101 -36.51 -4.44 -7.15
C SER A 101 -37.35 -4.62 -8.41
N THR A 102 -36.79 -4.35 -9.59
CA THR A 102 -37.53 -4.45 -10.87
C THR A 102 -37.79 -5.89 -11.31
N LEU A 103 -36.81 -6.80 -11.17
CA LEU A 103 -37.01 -8.21 -11.49
C LEU A 103 -37.98 -8.87 -10.51
N TYR A 104 -37.92 -8.52 -9.23
CA TYR A 104 -38.87 -9.02 -8.24
C TYR A 104 -40.30 -8.60 -8.59
N ALA A 105 -40.53 -7.32 -8.85
CA ALA A 105 -41.84 -6.82 -9.30
C ALA A 105 -42.33 -7.52 -10.58
N TYR A 106 -41.44 -7.69 -11.58
CA TYR A 106 -41.76 -8.41 -12.81
C TYR A 106 -42.11 -9.89 -12.56
N SER A 107 -41.36 -10.57 -11.68
CA SER A 107 -41.65 -11.95 -11.32
C SER A 107 -42.98 -12.11 -10.58
N LEU A 108 -43.38 -11.10 -9.79
CA LEU A 108 -44.67 -11.08 -9.11
C LEU A 108 -45.83 -10.99 -10.12
N THR A 109 -45.66 -10.19 -11.18
CA THR A 109 -46.62 -10.13 -12.31
C THR A 109 -46.73 -11.46 -13.07
N GLN A 110 -45.69 -12.30 -13.05
CA GLN A 110 -45.69 -13.60 -13.75
C GLN A 110 -46.24 -14.76 -12.92
N LYS A 111 -46.33 -14.64 -11.59
CA LYS A 111 -46.93 -15.69 -10.75
C LYS A 111 -48.45 -15.70 -10.95
N LEU A 112 -48.96 -16.79 -11.52
CA LEU A 112 -50.39 -17.10 -11.58
C LEU A 112 -50.81 -17.73 -10.24
N GLU A 113 -51.73 -17.06 -9.53
CA GLU A 113 -52.58 -17.54 -8.42
C GLU A 113 -51.94 -18.54 -7.42
N GLY A 114 -51.74 -18.11 -6.15
CA GLY A 114 -51.74 -19.04 -5.01
C GLY A 114 -50.65 -18.88 -3.95
N ASP A 115 -50.33 -17.66 -3.49
CA ASP A 115 -49.65 -17.49 -2.20
C ASP A 115 -50.24 -16.24 -1.52
N ASP A 116 -51.23 -16.44 -0.65
CA ASP A 116 -52.09 -15.43 -0.01
C ASP A 116 -51.39 -14.62 1.11
N ASP A 117 -50.06 -14.44 1.05
CA ASP A 117 -49.27 -13.84 2.14
C ASP A 117 -48.52 -12.53 1.75
N ASP A 118 -48.60 -12.07 0.49
CA ASP A 118 -47.93 -10.84 -0.01
C ASP A 118 -48.95 -9.77 -0.50
N ASP A 119 -50.09 -9.62 0.19
CA ASP A 119 -51.19 -8.69 -0.16
C ASP A 119 -50.78 -7.20 -0.12
N ASP A 120 -49.74 -6.86 0.64
CA ASP A 120 -49.24 -5.50 0.84
C ASP A 120 -48.22 -5.03 -0.21
N GLU A 121 -47.84 -5.88 -1.17
CA GLU A 121 -46.97 -5.53 -2.30
C GLU A 121 -47.73 -5.53 -3.64
N GLY A 122 -49.06 -5.68 -3.59
CA GLY A 122 -49.98 -5.55 -4.73
C GLY A 122 -50.24 -6.84 -5.51
N GLY A 123 -49.66 -7.98 -5.10
CA GLY A 123 -49.89 -9.28 -5.72
C GLY A 123 -49.74 -9.27 -7.25
N VAL A 124 -50.81 -9.60 -7.97
CA VAL A 124 -50.86 -9.66 -9.45
C VAL A 124 -50.62 -8.27 -10.09
N HIS A 125 -50.88 -7.17 -9.37
CA HIS A 125 -50.58 -5.80 -9.77
C HIS A 125 -49.53 -5.18 -8.84
N PRO A 126 -48.24 -5.46 -9.06
CA PRO A 126 -47.19 -5.10 -8.11
C PRO A 126 -47.11 -3.58 -7.92
N LEU A 127 -47.21 -3.16 -6.66
CA LEU A 127 -47.01 -1.78 -6.24
C LEU A 127 -45.51 -1.56 -6.04
N ILE A 128 -44.82 -1.18 -7.11
CA ILE A 128 -43.35 -0.97 -7.11
C ILE A 128 -42.88 -0.04 -5.98
N LEU A 129 -43.71 0.93 -5.59
CA LEU A 129 -43.41 1.85 -4.51
C LEU A 129 -43.33 1.15 -3.15
N GLU A 130 -44.20 0.17 -2.88
CA GLU A 130 -44.22 -0.59 -1.63
C GLU A 130 -43.04 -1.55 -1.54
N ILE A 131 -42.76 -2.30 -2.62
CA ILE A 131 -41.59 -3.17 -2.74
C ILE A 131 -40.29 -2.39 -2.45
N VAL A 132 -40.14 -1.24 -3.11
CA VAL A 132 -38.95 -0.41 -2.99
C VAL A 132 -38.86 0.25 -1.61
N LYS A 133 -40.00 0.61 -1.00
CA LYS A 133 -40.08 1.15 0.37
C LYS A 133 -39.64 0.11 1.40
N HIS A 134 -40.14 -1.13 1.33
CA HIS A 134 -39.70 -2.22 2.21
C HIS A 134 -38.20 -2.45 2.08
N ARG A 135 -37.68 -2.42 0.84
CA ARG A 135 -36.25 -2.54 0.59
C ARG A 135 -35.43 -1.43 1.23
N ALA A 136 -35.83 -0.18 1.02
CA ALA A 136 -35.13 0.97 1.61
C ALA A 136 -35.13 0.89 3.14
N MET A 137 -36.26 0.58 3.78
CA MET A 137 -36.35 0.47 5.24
C MET A 137 -35.52 -0.70 5.80
N SER A 138 -35.58 -1.87 5.17
CA SER A 138 -34.81 -3.05 5.59
C SER A 138 -33.30 -2.81 5.46
N VAL A 139 -32.85 -2.29 4.32
CA VAL A 139 -31.44 -1.98 4.06
C VAL A 139 -30.92 -0.90 5.00
N THR A 140 -31.65 0.21 5.19
CA THR A 140 -31.26 1.28 6.11
C THR A 140 -31.13 0.78 7.55
N THR A 141 -32.05 -0.04 8.02
CA THR A 141 -31.99 -0.67 9.35
C THR A 141 -30.74 -1.55 9.49
N GLY A 142 -30.42 -2.37 8.48
CA GLY A 142 -29.21 -3.18 8.45
C GLY A 142 -27.91 -2.36 8.46
N ILE A 143 -27.87 -1.24 7.72
CA ILE A 143 -26.74 -0.30 7.72
C ILE A 143 -26.56 0.32 9.10
N LEU A 144 -27.64 0.86 9.69
CA LEU A 144 -27.61 1.49 11.02
C LEU A 144 -27.11 0.51 12.08
N TRP A 145 -27.65 -0.72 12.09
CA TRP A 145 -27.20 -1.74 13.04
C TRP A 145 -25.73 -2.13 12.82
N GLY A 146 -25.29 -2.24 11.56
CA GLY A 146 -23.89 -2.53 11.24
C GLY A 146 -22.93 -1.45 11.74
N LEU A 147 -23.28 -0.18 11.54
CA LEU A 147 -22.51 0.96 12.04
C LEU A 147 -22.48 1.01 13.57
N ILE A 148 -23.58 0.67 14.24
CA ILE A 148 -23.65 0.58 15.71
C ILE A 148 -22.69 -0.51 16.22
N VAL A 149 -22.74 -1.72 15.64
CA VAL A 149 -21.88 -2.83 16.03
C VAL A 149 -20.40 -2.49 15.82
N CYS A 150 -20.05 -1.94 14.65
CA CYS A 150 -18.68 -1.54 14.34
C CYS A 150 -18.15 -0.40 15.23
N ARG A 151 -19.02 0.45 15.81
CA ARG A 151 -18.58 1.52 16.71
C ARG A 151 -18.59 1.16 18.19
N LEU A 152 -19.59 0.39 18.65
CA LEU A 152 -19.78 0.14 20.08
C LEU A 152 -19.19 -1.19 20.55
N ILE A 153 -19.24 -2.23 19.71
CA ILE A 153 -18.85 -3.59 20.13
C ILE A 153 -17.39 -3.88 19.76
N CYS A 154 -16.98 -3.53 18.54
CA CYS A 154 -15.63 -3.79 18.04
C CYS A 154 -15.06 -2.58 17.26
N PRO A 155 -14.75 -1.46 17.95
CA PRO A 155 -14.16 -0.29 17.30
C PRO A 155 -12.72 -0.58 16.90
N VAL A 156 -12.52 -0.97 15.64
CA VAL A 156 -11.19 -1.12 15.06
C VAL A 156 -10.93 0.06 14.13
N SER A 157 -10.03 0.95 14.53
CA SER A 157 -9.67 2.16 13.79
C SER A 157 -8.78 1.83 12.58
N ALA A 158 -9.18 2.27 11.39
CA ALA A 158 -8.37 2.25 10.19
C ALA A 158 -7.17 3.19 10.33
N ARG A 159 -7.33 4.34 11.01
CA ARG A 159 -6.21 5.27 11.29
C ARG A 159 -5.12 4.60 12.12
N GLN A 160 -5.49 3.92 13.20
CA GLN A 160 -4.53 3.19 14.03
C GLN A 160 -3.87 2.05 13.26
N LYS A 161 -4.65 1.25 12.53
CA LYS A 161 -4.11 0.17 11.68
C LYS A 161 -3.18 0.70 10.60
N PHE A 162 -3.49 1.83 9.98
CA PHE A 162 -2.62 2.48 9.00
C PHE A 162 -1.28 2.86 9.63
N LYS A 163 -1.32 3.52 10.80
CA LYS A 163 -0.13 3.92 11.58
C LYS A 163 0.76 2.74 11.97
N GLU A 164 0.17 1.67 12.48
CA GLU A 164 0.89 0.44 12.82
C GLU A 164 1.51 -0.20 11.57
N SER A 165 0.73 -0.27 10.49
CA SER A 165 1.16 -0.94 9.27
C SER A 165 2.27 -0.17 8.55
N ILE A 166 2.19 1.15 8.46
CA ILE A 166 3.25 1.96 7.84
C ILE A 166 4.56 1.84 8.62
N SER A 167 4.49 1.82 9.95
CA SER A 167 5.67 1.62 10.81
C SER A 167 6.32 0.26 10.54
N ILE A 168 5.53 -0.80 10.41
CA ILE A 168 6.02 -2.14 10.04
C ILE A 168 6.68 -2.14 8.65
N LEU A 169 6.08 -1.44 7.66
CA LEU A 169 6.67 -1.33 6.32
C LEU A 169 8.06 -0.67 6.38
N PHE A 170 8.20 0.46 7.07
CA PHE A 170 9.50 1.13 7.26
C PHE A 170 10.52 0.21 7.95
N LEU A 171 10.13 -0.50 9.02
CA LEU A 171 11.01 -1.47 9.69
C LEU A 171 11.46 -2.61 8.77
N GLN A 172 10.53 -3.18 7.99
CA GLN A 172 10.84 -4.25 7.04
C GLN A 172 11.81 -3.78 5.95
N MET A 173 11.56 -2.59 5.39
CA MET A 173 12.47 -1.97 4.41
C MET A 173 13.86 -1.76 5.02
N GLY A 174 13.95 -1.19 6.22
CA GLY A 174 15.23 -1.00 6.91
C GLY A 174 16.00 -2.31 7.12
N LEU A 175 15.32 -3.37 7.59
CA LEU A 175 15.94 -4.68 7.80
C LEU A 175 16.39 -5.35 6.50
N ILE A 176 15.64 -5.19 5.41
CA ILE A 176 16.02 -5.70 4.09
C ILE A 176 17.24 -4.95 3.56
N TRP A 177 17.27 -3.62 3.71
CA TRP A 177 18.42 -2.81 3.28
C TRP A 177 19.68 -3.11 4.08
N ARG A 178 19.56 -3.36 5.39
CA ARG A 178 20.68 -3.73 6.27
C ARG A 178 21.41 -5.00 5.83
N ARG A 179 20.75 -5.89 5.07
CA ARG A 179 21.40 -7.07 4.49
C ARG A 179 22.56 -6.72 3.55
N GLY A 180 22.57 -5.50 3.00
CA GLY A 180 23.63 -4.98 2.15
C GLY A 180 23.59 -5.56 0.73
N PRO A 181 23.07 -4.82 -0.27
CA PRO A 181 22.85 -5.35 -1.61
C PRO A 181 24.15 -5.83 -2.28
N LEU A 182 25.23 -5.06 -2.16
CA LEU A 182 26.55 -5.41 -2.68
C LEU A 182 27.34 -6.39 -1.78
N ALA A 183 27.00 -6.46 -0.48
CA ALA A 183 27.66 -7.38 0.45
C ALA A 183 27.22 -8.83 0.20
N ILE A 184 25.92 -9.04 -0.04
CA ILE A 184 25.39 -10.36 -0.43
C ILE A 184 25.99 -10.83 -1.75
N LEU A 185 26.14 -9.91 -2.71
CA LEU A 185 26.72 -10.23 -4.00
C LEU A 185 28.18 -10.70 -3.88
N LEU A 186 28.96 -10.06 -2.99
CA LEU A 186 30.36 -10.45 -2.69
C LEU A 186 30.44 -11.79 -1.92
N GLY A 187 29.57 -12.02 -0.93
CA GLY A 187 29.63 -13.20 -0.07
C GLY A 187 29.04 -14.48 -0.67
N SER A 188 28.16 -14.34 -1.68
CA SER A 188 27.48 -15.47 -2.34
C SER A 188 28.00 -15.77 -3.75
N ASP A 189 29.11 -15.16 -4.15
CA ASP A 189 29.66 -15.21 -5.52
C ASP A 189 28.57 -14.96 -6.58
N CYS A 190 27.78 -13.90 -6.41
CA CYS A 190 26.66 -13.53 -7.30
C CYS A 190 25.51 -14.56 -7.43
N SER A 191 25.41 -15.57 -6.58
CA SER A 191 24.34 -16.57 -6.68
C SER A 191 23.00 -16.11 -6.07
N GLN A 192 23.02 -15.11 -5.18
CA GLN A 192 21.84 -14.65 -4.45
C GLN A 192 21.58 -13.15 -4.63
N SER A 193 20.29 -12.79 -4.75
CA SER A 193 19.82 -11.41 -4.64
C SER A 193 19.57 -11.05 -3.18
N TYR A 194 19.77 -9.78 -2.82
CA TYR A 194 19.53 -9.30 -1.46
C TYR A 194 18.04 -9.27 -1.07
N ILE A 195 17.16 -9.13 -2.05
CA ILE A 195 15.71 -9.34 -1.92
C ILE A 195 15.42 -10.80 -2.27
N ARG A 196 14.83 -11.53 -1.32
CA ARG A 196 14.47 -12.93 -1.55
C ARG A 196 13.26 -13.02 -2.49
N SER A 197 13.14 -14.14 -3.18
CA SER A 197 11.99 -14.43 -4.04
C SER A 197 10.67 -14.22 -3.30
N GLY A 198 9.79 -13.39 -3.87
CA GLY A 198 8.48 -13.07 -3.29
C GLY A 198 8.46 -11.92 -2.28
N GLU A 199 9.58 -11.54 -1.66
CA GLU A 199 9.63 -10.39 -0.73
C GLU A 199 9.19 -9.09 -1.41
N ARG A 200 9.61 -8.88 -2.67
CA ARG A 200 9.17 -7.73 -3.48
C ARG A 200 7.65 -7.68 -3.65
N ALA A 201 7.05 -8.79 -4.08
CA ALA A 201 5.61 -8.86 -4.30
C ALA A 201 4.83 -8.72 -2.98
N ALA A 202 5.40 -9.21 -1.88
CA ALA A 202 4.83 -9.04 -0.55
C ALA A 202 4.85 -7.57 -0.10
N LEU A 203 5.98 -6.87 -0.27
CA LEU A 203 6.10 -5.44 0.05
C LEU A 203 5.14 -4.58 -0.78
N GLN A 204 5.02 -4.85 -2.08
CA GLN A 204 4.10 -4.11 -2.95
C GLN A 204 2.63 -4.32 -2.52
N ARG A 205 2.22 -5.58 -2.31
CA ARG A 205 0.87 -5.89 -1.81
C ARG A 205 0.60 -5.25 -0.45
N TYR A 206 1.63 -5.15 0.39
CA TYR A 206 1.52 -4.48 1.68
C TYR A 206 1.28 -2.98 1.48
N ALA A 207 2.09 -2.30 0.65
CA ALA A 207 1.90 -0.89 0.30
C ALA A 207 0.50 -0.62 -0.30
N ASP A 208 0.02 -1.47 -1.22
CA ASP A 208 -1.34 -1.35 -1.79
C ASP A 208 -2.42 -1.46 -0.69
N ARG A 209 -2.25 -2.41 0.25
CA ARG A 209 -3.17 -2.55 1.40
C ARG A 209 -3.12 -1.35 2.34
N LEU A 210 -1.97 -0.71 2.52
CA LEU A 210 -1.88 0.52 3.31
C LEU A 210 -2.63 1.67 2.63
N GLU A 211 -2.62 1.74 1.31
CA GLU A 211 -3.40 2.74 0.56
C GLU A 211 -4.91 2.54 0.77
N ASP A 212 -5.39 1.29 0.77
CA ASP A 212 -6.77 0.96 1.13
C ASP A 212 -7.12 1.40 2.56
N LEU A 213 -6.20 1.17 3.51
CA LEU A 213 -6.36 1.62 4.90
C LEU A 213 -6.38 3.15 5.00
N ARG A 214 -5.56 3.87 4.21
CA ARG A 214 -5.54 5.34 4.16
C ARG A 214 -6.89 5.89 3.67
N ASN A 215 -7.43 5.29 2.62
CA ASN A 215 -8.74 5.66 2.08
C ASN A 215 -9.86 5.38 3.08
N ALA A 216 -9.80 4.24 3.79
CA ALA A 216 -10.74 3.94 4.87
C ALA A 216 -10.61 4.96 6.03
N ALA A 217 -9.39 5.29 6.45
CA ALA A 217 -9.09 6.23 7.53
C ALA A 217 -9.66 7.65 7.28
N ALA A 218 -9.70 8.10 6.03
CA ALA A 218 -10.31 9.37 5.65
C ALA A 218 -11.81 9.46 5.98
N SER A 219 -12.50 8.32 5.96
CA SER A 219 -13.93 8.22 6.27
C SER A 219 -14.23 7.96 7.75
N GLU A 220 -13.20 7.92 8.61
CA GLU A 220 -13.37 7.82 10.06
C GLU A 220 -13.45 9.21 10.69
N PHE A 221 -14.45 9.42 11.54
CA PHE A 221 -14.61 10.63 12.33
C PHE A 221 -14.06 10.38 13.74
N GLU A 222 -13.12 11.20 14.19
CA GLU A 222 -12.57 11.17 15.54
C GLU A 222 -12.66 12.56 16.19
N LEU A 223 -12.76 12.60 17.52
CA LEU A 223 -12.82 13.85 18.28
C LEU A 223 -11.50 14.65 18.23
N ARG A 224 -10.36 13.99 17.95
CA ARG A 224 -9.03 14.61 17.86
C ARG A 224 -8.82 15.41 16.58
N GLY A 225 -9.68 15.24 15.57
CA GLY A 225 -9.64 15.99 14.32
C GLY A 225 -9.69 15.13 13.05
N PRO A 226 -9.69 15.78 11.87
CA PRO A 226 -9.67 15.08 10.59
C PRO A 226 -8.37 14.31 10.39
N PHE A 227 -8.44 13.21 9.64
CA PHE A 227 -7.25 12.42 9.28
C PHE A 227 -6.37 13.25 8.32
N PRO A 228 -5.05 13.34 8.55
CA PRO A 228 -4.13 14.06 7.67
C PRO A 228 -3.89 13.27 6.37
N PHE A 229 -4.89 13.26 5.49
CA PHE A 229 -4.91 12.41 4.29
C PHE A 229 -3.78 12.76 3.32
N GLU A 230 -3.57 14.04 3.06
CA GLU A 230 -2.56 14.52 2.11
C GLU A 230 -1.13 14.22 2.57
N SER A 231 -0.78 14.57 3.81
CA SER A 231 0.57 14.28 4.35
C SER A 231 0.82 12.78 4.45
N SER A 232 -0.15 12.00 4.93
CA SER A 232 -0.04 10.53 4.92
C SER A 232 0.15 9.97 3.50
N GLY A 233 -0.46 10.61 2.51
CA GLY A 233 -0.29 10.25 1.11
C GLY A 233 1.09 10.59 0.57
N ARG A 234 1.69 11.72 0.96
CA ARG A 234 3.08 12.07 0.61
C ARG A 234 4.09 11.12 1.24
N ILE A 235 3.87 10.71 2.49
CA ILE A 235 4.69 9.65 3.14
C ILE A 235 4.55 8.33 2.36
N MET A 236 3.34 7.96 1.95
CA MET A 236 3.11 6.74 1.16
C MET A 236 3.77 6.81 -0.23
N GLN A 237 3.74 7.96 -0.89
CA GLN A 237 4.44 8.17 -2.15
C GLN A 237 5.95 8.00 -1.98
N SER A 238 6.51 8.58 -0.91
CA SER A 238 7.93 8.42 -0.58
C SER A 238 8.27 6.96 -0.32
N ALA A 239 7.44 6.23 0.44
CA ALA A 239 7.61 4.79 0.67
C ALA A 239 7.56 3.97 -0.63
N ASN A 240 6.66 4.28 -1.56
CA ASN A 240 6.61 3.60 -2.87
C ASN A 240 7.85 3.88 -3.72
N LYS A 241 8.33 5.13 -3.75
CA LYS A 241 9.58 5.45 -4.47
C LYS A 241 10.80 4.79 -3.83
N ILE A 242 10.83 4.67 -2.51
CA ILE A 242 11.85 3.88 -1.79
C ILE A 242 11.78 2.41 -2.26
N LEU A 243 10.58 1.81 -2.33
CA LEU A 243 10.41 0.45 -2.86
C LEU A 243 10.88 0.32 -4.32
N ASP A 244 10.65 1.34 -5.15
CA ASP A 244 11.21 1.40 -6.51
C ASP A 244 12.74 1.44 -6.49
N GLY A 245 13.34 2.18 -5.55
CA GLY A 245 14.79 2.18 -5.30
C GLY A 245 15.30 0.80 -4.88
N PHE A 246 14.56 0.07 -4.05
CA PHE A 246 14.89 -1.32 -3.71
C PHE A 246 14.86 -2.21 -4.95
N PHE A 247 13.88 -2.02 -5.82
CA PHE A 247 13.80 -2.74 -7.08
C PHE A 247 14.96 -2.37 -8.03
N ALA A 248 15.27 -1.10 -8.19
CA ALA A 248 16.42 -0.63 -8.97
C ALA A 248 17.73 -1.24 -8.46
N MET A 249 17.93 -1.25 -7.13
CA MET A 249 19.09 -1.91 -6.52
C MET A 249 19.11 -3.41 -6.83
N SER A 250 17.96 -4.09 -6.79
CA SER A 250 17.89 -5.53 -7.08
C SER A 250 18.20 -5.85 -8.54
N LEU A 251 17.91 -4.92 -9.45
CA LEU A 251 18.25 -5.00 -10.87
C LEU A 251 19.76 -4.82 -11.08
N VAL A 252 20.36 -3.87 -10.35
CA VAL A 252 21.82 -3.62 -10.35
C VAL A 252 22.59 -4.81 -9.76
N THR A 253 22.04 -5.47 -8.74
CA THR A 253 22.66 -6.64 -8.08
C THR A 253 22.06 -7.97 -8.54
N GLN A 254 21.63 -8.08 -9.81
CA GLN A 254 21.11 -9.34 -10.31
C GLN A 254 22.17 -10.45 -10.24
N PRO A 255 21.75 -11.71 -10.01
CA PRO A 255 22.66 -12.84 -10.07
C PRO A 255 23.39 -12.90 -11.41
N ARG A 256 24.72 -13.04 -11.36
CA ARG A 256 25.63 -13.16 -12.51
C ARG A 256 26.49 -14.42 -12.32
N GLU A 257 27.07 -14.93 -13.40
CA GLU A 257 27.93 -16.13 -13.32
C GLU A 257 29.20 -15.89 -12.47
N ARG A 258 29.76 -14.68 -12.50
CA ARG A 258 30.91 -14.31 -11.66
C ARG A 258 31.12 -12.79 -11.59
N LEU A 259 31.61 -12.31 -10.45
CA LEU A 259 32.23 -10.98 -10.35
C LEU A 259 33.53 -10.93 -11.14
N THR A 260 33.82 -9.81 -11.79
CA THR A 260 35.18 -9.57 -12.28
C THR A 260 36.13 -9.46 -11.08
N SER A 261 37.39 -9.81 -11.27
CA SER A 261 38.38 -9.68 -10.19
C SER A 261 38.59 -8.21 -9.80
N GLY A 262 38.36 -7.26 -10.73
CA GLY A 262 38.39 -5.82 -10.46
C GLY A 262 37.21 -5.36 -9.60
N GLU A 263 35.98 -5.77 -9.95
CA GLU A 263 34.78 -5.54 -9.14
C GLU A 263 34.96 -6.12 -7.73
N LYS A 264 35.46 -7.35 -7.62
CA LYS A 264 35.69 -8.02 -6.32
C LYS A 264 36.67 -7.23 -5.44
N ALA A 265 37.82 -6.84 -5.97
CA ALA A 265 38.81 -6.05 -5.24
C ALA A 265 38.26 -4.68 -4.80
N LEU A 266 37.47 -4.02 -5.66
CA LEU A 266 36.82 -2.74 -5.34
C LEU A 266 35.74 -2.89 -4.25
N LEU A 267 34.93 -3.96 -4.32
CA LEU A 267 33.91 -4.25 -3.32
C LEU A 267 34.53 -4.58 -1.96
N GLU A 268 35.60 -5.37 -1.92
CA GLU A 268 36.34 -5.66 -0.68
C GLU A 268 36.95 -4.39 -0.08
N TYR A 269 37.56 -3.53 -0.91
CA TYR A 269 38.16 -2.27 -0.47
C TYR A 269 37.13 -1.29 0.13
N THR A 270 35.89 -1.32 -0.34
CA THR A 270 34.81 -0.41 0.09
C THR A 270 33.84 -1.03 1.10
N ALA A 271 34.09 -2.26 1.57
CA ALA A 271 33.14 -3.02 2.38
C ALA A 271 32.75 -2.33 3.69
N THR A 272 33.71 -1.70 4.38
CA THR A 272 33.49 -1.01 5.67
C THR A 272 32.53 0.17 5.50
N GLU A 273 32.80 1.05 4.55
CA GLU A 273 32.00 2.25 4.34
C GLU A 273 30.59 1.90 3.84
N ARG A 274 30.47 0.84 3.02
CA ARG A 274 29.15 0.34 2.60
C ARG A 274 28.36 -0.25 3.76
N ALA A 275 28.99 -0.96 4.69
CA ALA A 275 28.33 -1.51 5.88
C ALA A 275 27.81 -0.39 6.79
N GLU A 276 28.66 0.61 7.10
CA GLU A 276 28.24 1.79 7.89
C GLU A 276 27.06 2.53 7.24
N LEU A 277 27.08 2.64 5.91
CA LEU A 277 26.02 3.29 5.15
C LEU A 277 24.69 2.51 5.22
N CYS A 278 24.73 1.19 5.06
CA CYS A 278 23.55 0.33 5.20
C CYS A 278 22.96 0.37 6.62
N ASP A 279 23.81 0.33 7.64
CA ASP A 279 23.39 0.43 9.04
C ASP A 279 22.75 1.78 9.33
N ARG A 280 23.32 2.88 8.82
CA ARG A 280 22.75 4.21 8.99
C ARG A 280 21.38 4.34 8.34
N ILE A 281 21.21 3.84 7.12
CA ILE A 281 19.91 3.82 6.45
C ILE A 281 18.90 3.00 7.26
N CYS A 282 19.28 1.82 7.74
CA CYS A 282 18.43 1.00 8.59
C CYS A 282 18.00 1.74 9.87
N HIS A 283 18.88 2.51 10.49
CA HIS A 283 18.55 3.33 11.66
C HIS A 283 17.57 4.44 11.34
N ILE A 284 17.70 5.11 10.18
CA ILE A 284 16.73 6.13 9.75
C ILE A 284 15.35 5.48 9.59
N PHE A 285 15.25 4.33 8.92
CA PHE A 285 13.98 3.58 8.82
C PHE A 285 13.36 3.27 10.20
N GLN A 286 14.17 2.82 11.16
CA GLN A 286 13.72 2.54 12.52
C GLN A 286 13.23 3.80 13.25
N LEU A 287 13.96 4.91 13.11
CA LEU A 287 13.61 6.19 13.71
C LEU A 287 12.29 6.74 13.16
N LEU A 288 12.09 6.67 11.83
CA LEU A 288 10.81 7.05 11.21
C LEU A 288 9.66 6.15 11.67
N ALA A 289 9.88 4.83 11.71
CA ALA A 289 8.86 3.89 12.18
C ALA A 289 8.48 4.13 13.66
N SER A 290 9.47 4.37 14.51
CA SER A 290 9.24 4.69 15.92
C SER A 290 8.49 6.01 16.09
N SER A 291 8.87 7.06 15.35
CA SER A 291 8.20 8.36 15.38
C SER A 291 6.74 8.27 14.95
N ILE A 292 6.44 7.57 13.86
CA ILE A 292 5.06 7.34 13.44
C ILE A 292 4.28 6.55 14.49
N MET A 293 4.85 5.48 15.02
CA MET A 293 4.16 4.60 15.97
C MET A 293 3.81 5.33 17.29
N LEU A 294 4.79 6.08 17.83
CA LEU A 294 4.71 6.76 19.11
C LEU A 294 4.18 8.21 19.02
N GLU A 295 3.93 8.72 17.81
CA GLU A 295 3.40 10.07 17.55
C GLU A 295 4.27 11.19 18.16
N TYR A 296 5.60 11.05 18.11
CA TYR A 296 6.53 12.10 18.55
C TYR A 296 7.26 12.72 17.37
N SER A 297 7.55 14.02 17.48
CA SER A 297 8.36 14.76 16.53
C SER A 297 9.76 14.18 16.41
N LEU A 298 10.31 14.13 15.20
CA LEU A 298 11.73 13.87 15.06
C LEU A 298 12.49 15.01 15.75
N THR A 299 13.44 14.68 16.61
CA THR A 299 14.46 15.64 17.00
C THR A 299 15.31 15.96 15.77
N ASP A 300 16.09 17.06 15.77
CA ASP A 300 17.10 17.43 14.74
C ASP A 300 18.18 16.34 14.46
N ALA A 301 17.95 15.12 14.91
CA ALA A 301 18.84 13.98 14.95
C ALA A 301 18.74 13.06 13.72
N ILE A 302 18.17 13.47 12.58
CA ILE A 302 18.34 12.68 11.35
C ILE A 302 19.83 12.74 11.00
N PRO A 303 20.59 11.63 11.12
CA PRO A 303 22.03 11.70 10.95
C PRO A 303 22.36 12.02 9.50
N SER A 304 23.21 13.02 9.26
CA SER A 304 23.56 13.42 7.90
C SER A 304 24.29 12.30 7.15
N MET A 305 23.68 11.83 6.06
CA MET A 305 24.21 10.77 5.20
C MET A 305 25.32 11.28 4.25
N LEU A 306 25.42 12.59 4.07
CA LEU A 306 26.40 13.24 3.19
C LEU A 306 27.83 12.82 3.54
N SER A 307 28.19 12.86 4.82
CA SER A 307 29.53 12.51 5.29
C SER A 307 29.92 11.06 4.98
N LEU A 308 28.98 10.12 5.09
CA LEU A 308 29.21 8.71 4.78
C LEU A 308 29.31 8.46 3.27
N ARG A 309 28.49 9.15 2.48
CA ARG A 309 28.57 9.12 1.02
C ARG A 309 29.91 9.67 0.52
N ASP A 310 30.36 10.79 1.07
CA ASP A 310 31.62 11.43 0.70
C ASP A 310 32.83 10.56 1.08
N ARG A 311 32.78 9.91 2.26
CA ARG A 311 33.78 8.92 2.67
C ARG A 311 33.86 7.75 1.70
N LEU A 312 32.71 7.20 1.29
CA LEU A 312 32.64 6.10 0.31
C LEU A 312 33.25 6.54 -1.03
N LEU A 313 32.85 7.69 -1.57
CA LEU A 313 33.39 8.21 -2.84
C LEU A 313 34.90 8.52 -2.75
N SER A 314 35.35 9.05 -1.61
CA SER A 314 36.78 9.30 -1.35
C SER A 314 37.60 7.99 -1.36
N LYS A 315 37.08 6.90 -0.79
CA LYS A 315 37.70 5.58 -0.86
C LYS A 315 37.77 5.05 -2.28
N VAL A 316 36.73 5.23 -3.09
CA VAL A 316 36.73 4.85 -4.50
C VAL A 316 37.81 5.62 -5.28
N PHE A 317 37.92 6.92 -5.04
CA PHE A 317 38.95 7.75 -5.66
C PHE A 317 40.36 7.32 -5.23
N HIS A 318 40.56 7.01 -3.95
CA HIS A 318 41.85 6.51 -3.44
C HIS A 318 42.23 5.18 -4.11
N PHE A 319 41.29 4.24 -4.21
CA PHE A 319 41.50 2.97 -4.90
C PHE A 319 41.91 3.18 -6.36
N ARG A 320 41.25 4.12 -7.07
CA ARG A 320 41.65 4.49 -8.44
C ARG A 320 43.08 5.07 -8.48
N ALA A 321 43.42 5.99 -7.59
CA ALA A 321 44.72 6.64 -7.56
C ALA A 321 45.88 5.67 -7.25
N GLU A 322 45.68 4.72 -6.33
CA GLU A 322 46.66 3.68 -6.01
C GLU A 322 46.94 2.79 -7.23
N ARG A 323 45.92 2.48 -8.03
CA ARG A 323 46.07 1.63 -9.22
C ARG A 323 46.73 2.35 -10.39
N VAL A 324 46.44 3.64 -10.59
CA VAL A 324 47.13 4.45 -11.61
C VAL A 324 48.63 4.56 -11.32
N LYS A 325 49.03 4.71 -10.05
CA LYS A 325 50.45 4.72 -9.64
C LYS A 325 51.16 3.39 -9.88
N VAL A 326 50.44 2.27 -9.83
CA VAL A 326 51.01 0.95 -10.15
C VAL A 326 51.15 0.74 -11.65
N SER A 327 50.23 1.29 -12.47
CA SER A 327 50.30 1.19 -13.93
C SER A 327 51.35 2.12 -14.57
N CYS A 328 51.77 3.19 -13.90
CA CYS A 328 52.84 4.09 -14.35
C CYS A 328 54.02 4.07 -13.34
N PRO A 329 54.95 3.11 -13.44
CA PRO A 329 56.11 3.10 -12.57
C PRO A 329 57.11 4.17 -13.03
N ASP A 330 57.23 5.27 -12.29
CA ASP A 330 58.43 6.09 -12.35
C ASP A 330 59.63 5.22 -11.94
N GLY A 331 60.45 4.83 -12.91
CA GLY A 331 61.85 4.38 -12.76
C GLY A 331 62.18 3.10 -11.96
N HIS A 332 61.29 2.59 -11.10
CA HIS A 332 61.60 1.50 -10.16
C HIS A 332 61.21 0.08 -10.65
N ALA A 333 60.85 -0.07 -11.92
CA ALA A 333 60.49 -1.37 -12.51
C ALA A 333 61.66 -2.39 -12.50
N VAL A 334 62.90 -1.93 -12.30
CA VAL A 334 64.08 -2.81 -12.30
C VAL A 334 64.18 -3.64 -11.01
N GLU A 335 63.79 -3.10 -9.86
CA GLU A 335 63.92 -3.81 -8.57
C GLU A 335 62.85 -4.91 -8.39
N SER A 336 61.63 -4.67 -8.86
CA SER A 336 60.55 -5.66 -8.74
C SER A 336 60.67 -6.80 -9.74
N ALA A 337 61.24 -6.57 -10.94
CA ALA A 337 61.54 -7.63 -11.90
C ALA A 337 62.65 -8.58 -11.40
N LEU A 338 63.60 -8.05 -10.61
CA LEU A 338 64.66 -8.84 -9.95
C LEU A 338 64.13 -9.69 -8.77
N ALA A 339 63.07 -9.25 -8.09
CA ALA A 339 62.41 -10.03 -7.04
C ALA A 339 61.60 -11.22 -7.60
N VAL A 340 60.93 -11.05 -8.75
CA VAL A 340 60.21 -12.13 -9.44
C VAL A 340 61.16 -13.23 -9.92
N ALA A 341 62.40 -12.88 -10.30
CA ALA A 341 63.44 -13.85 -10.67
C ALA A 341 63.97 -14.68 -9.47
N ARG A 342 63.65 -14.31 -8.22
CA ARG A 342 64.09 -15.01 -7.00
C ARG A 342 63.14 -16.08 -6.49
N GLY A 343 62.01 -16.33 -7.16
CA GLY A 343 61.14 -17.48 -6.84
C GLY A 343 60.46 -17.40 -5.48
N GLU A 344 60.26 -16.20 -4.93
CA GLU A 344 59.39 -16.00 -3.77
C GLU A 344 57.94 -15.88 -4.26
N GLN A 345 57.16 -16.93 -4.03
CA GLN A 345 55.78 -17.05 -4.44
C GLN A 345 54.87 -16.35 -3.42
N ASP A 346 54.90 -15.01 -3.44
CA ASP A 346 53.95 -14.21 -2.67
C ASP A 346 52.63 -14.09 -3.43
N ASP A 347 51.61 -14.81 -2.96
CA ASP A 347 50.21 -14.72 -3.42
C ASP A 347 49.65 -13.28 -3.33
N TYR A 348 50.28 -12.44 -2.50
CA TYR A 348 50.03 -11.00 -2.37
C TYR A 348 50.44 -10.15 -3.60
N GLY A 349 51.33 -10.66 -4.46
CA GLY A 349 51.78 -9.96 -5.66
C GLY A 349 50.74 -9.90 -6.77
N SER A 350 49.85 -10.90 -6.86
CA SER A 350 48.85 -10.99 -7.94
C SER A 350 47.78 -9.90 -7.86
N VAL A 351 47.41 -9.51 -6.63
CA VAL A 351 46.43 -8.44 -6.39
C VAL A 351 46.99 -7.08 -6.79
N LYS A 352 48.31 -6.87 -6.77
CA LYS A 352 48.95 -5.57 -7.02
C LYS A 352 48.92 -5.17 -8.50
N TYR A 353 48.98 -6.13 -9.43
CA TYR A 353 48.98 -5.91 -10.88
C TYR A 353 47.63 -6.20 -11.57
N MET A 354 46.54 -6.27 -10.81
CA MET A 354 45.19 -6.44 -11.35
C MET A 354 44.74 -5.17 -12.10
N GLN A 355 44.50 -5.28 -13.41
CA GLN A 355 43.97 -4.19 -14.23
C GLN A 355 42.45 -4.05 -13.97
N VAL A 356 42.04 -2.98 -13.31
CA VAL A 356 40.63 -2.62 -13.08
C VAL A 356 40.16 -1.73 -14.23
N ILE A 357 39.04 -2.07 -14.85
CA ILE A 357 38.47 -1.35 -16.00
C ILE A 357 37.42 -0.36 -15.48
N GLU A 358 37.15 0.72 -16.22
CA GLU A 358 36.08 1.69 -15.90
C GLU A 358 34.72 1.01 -15.63
N GLU A 359 34.43 -0.07 -16.35
CA GLU A 359 33.21 -0.87 -16.20
C GLU A 359 33.09 -1.48 -14.79
N ASP A 360 34.20 -1.80 -14.13
CA ASP A 360 34.19 -2.39 -12.77
C ASP A 360 33.68 -1.39 -11.71
N TYR A 361 33.74 -0.09 -11.99
CA TYR A 361 33.22 0.95 -11.10
C TYR A 361 31.71 1.18 -11.27
N ALA A 362 31.11 0.74 -12.38
CA ALA A 362 29.72 1.02 -12.72
C ALA A 362 28.75 0.50 -11.64
N LEU A 363 29.01 -0.68 -11.09
CA LEU A 363 28.21 -1.30 -10.03
C LEU A 363 28.16 -0.41 -8.77
N LEU A 364 29.30 0.15 -8.38
CA LEU A 364 29.41 0.97 -7.19
C LEU A 364 28.82 2.38 -7.40
N TYR A 365 28.97 2.96 -8.59
CA TYR A 365 28.31 4.21 -8.94
C TYR A 365 26.78 4.07 -8.98
N ALA A 366 26.27 2.98 -9.56
CA ALA A 366 24.86 2.67 -9.53
C ALA A 366 24.36 2.50 -8.09
N TYR A 367 25.13 1.81 -7.23
CA TYR A 367 24.82 1.70 -5.80
C TYR A 367 24.72 3.08 -5.12
N VAL A 368 25.71 3.96 -5.32
CA VAL A 368 25.71 5.31 -4.74
C VAL A 368 24.51 6.12 -5.24
N LEU A 369 24.15 6.02 -6.51
CA LEU A 369 23.02 6.74 -7.10
C LEU A 369 21.69 6.29 -6.47
N VAL A 370 21.42 4.99 -6.47
CA VAL A 370 20.16 4.43 -5.93
C VAL A 370 20.06 4.67 -4.43
N THR A 371 21.18 4.51 -3.71
CA THR A 371 21.26 4.83 -2.29
C THR A 371 20.95 6.30 -2.02
N GLY A 372 21.48 7.21 -2.85
CA GLY A 372 21.17 8.64 -2.77
C GLY A 372 19.68 8.92 -2.90
N GLN A 373 19.02 8.32 -3.90
CA GLN A 373 17.57 8.44 -4.09
C GLN A 373 16.77 7.94 -2.89
N VAL A 374 17.14 6.78 -2.31
CA VAL A 374 16.49 6.24 -1.11
C VAL A 374 16.65 7.18 0.08
N VAL A 375 17.84 7.76 0.25
CA VAL A 375 18.12 8.73 1.33
C VAL A 375 17.32 10.02 1.15
N ASP A 376 17.23 10.54 -0.08
CA ASP A 376 16.48 11.76 -0.37
C ASP A 376 14.99 11.56 -0.06
N GLU A 377 14.39 10.43 -0.48
CA GLU A 377 12.99 10.11 -0.18
C GLU A 377 12.74 9.83 1.31
N LEU A 378 13.74 9.27 2.03
CA LEU A 378 13.69 9.18 3.49
C LEU A 378 13.66 10.55 4.16
N GLY A 379 14.44 11.51 3.64
CA GLY A 379 14.43 12.90 4.10
C GLY A 379 13.08 13.59 3.86
N ILE A 380 12.47 13.36 2.69
CA ILE A 380 11.12 13.87 2.39
C ILE A 380 10.09 13.26 3.36
N ALA A 381 10.12 11.94 3.56
CA ALA A 381 9.22 11.28 4.50
C ALA A 381 9.40 11.81 5.93
N ALA A 382 10.64 12.06 6.34
CA ALA A 382 10.95 12.60 7.66
C ALA A 382 10.38 14.01 7.86
N ALA A 383 10.55 14.91 6.88
CA ALA A 383 10.00 16.26 6.92
C ALA A 383 8.45 16.25 6.99
N GLU A 384 7.79 15.32 6.28
CA GLU A 384 6.34 15.16 6.38
C GLU A 384 5.90 14.64 7.76
N ILE A 385 6.69 13.76 8.38
CA ILE A 385 6.44 13.24 9.73
C ILE A 385 6.62 14.34 10.79
N GLU A 386 7.67 15.15 10.69
CA GLU A 386 7.87 16.35 11.52
C GLU A 386 6.70 17.33 11.35
N GLY A 387 6.26 17.58 10.12
CA GLY A 387 5.09 18.42 9.86
C GLY A 387 3.79 17.90 10.49
N LEU A 388 3.69 16.59 10.76
CA LEU A 388 2.51 15.97 11.37
C LEU A 388 2.51 16.01 12.89
N PHE A 389 3.68 15.79 13.52
CA PHE A 389 3.80 15.71 14.97
C PHE A 389 4.38 16.97 15.63
N GLY A 390 4.71 17.98 14.82
CA GLY A 390 5.37 19.21 15.25
C GLY A 390 6.89 19.05 15.28
N GLY A 391 7.60 20.16 15.51
CA GLY A 391 9.03 20.15 15.87
C GLY A 391 9.18 20.32 17.38
N LEU A 392 10.08 19.55 18.01
CA LEU A 392 10.54 19.87 19.36
C LEU A 392 11.53 21.03 19.25
N ASP A 393 11.05 22.26 19.44
CA ASP A 393 11.95 23.38 19.67
C ASP A 393 12.73 23.09 20.97
N GLY A 394 14.07 23.10 20.89
CA GLY A 394 14.97 22.74 21.98
C GLY A 394 14.85 23.58 23.27
N GLU A 395 13.98 24.60 23.27
CA GLU A 395 13.66 25.45 24.41
C GLU A 395 12.35 25.08 25.12
N SER A 396 11.63 24.06 24.63
CA SER A 396 10.38 23.61 25.26
C SER A 396 10.69 22.85 26.57
N PRO A 397 10.11 23.23 27.73
CA PRO A 397 10.31 22.47 28.95
C PRO A 397 9.76 21.05 28.77
N LEU A 398 10.64 20.06 28.79
CA LEU A 398 10.31 18.66 28.52
C LEU A 398 9.55 17.98 29.67
N LEU A 399 9.49 18.63 30.83
CA LEU A 399 8.77 18.22 32.04
C LEU A 399 8.30 19.49 32.77
N GLU A 400 7.03 19.52 33.18
CA GLU A 400 6.57 20.36 34.31
C GLU A 400 6.84 19.63 35.63
#